data_AF-A0AB74E3B5-F1
#
_entry.id   AF-A0AB74E3B5-F1
#
_cell.length_a   1.000
_cell.length_b   1.000
_cell.length_c   1.000
_cell.angle_alpha   90.00
_cell.angle_beta   90.00
_cell.angle_gamma   90.00
#
_symmetry.space_group_name_H-M   'P 1'
#
loop_
_entity.id
_entity.type
_entity.pdbx_description
1 polymer ?
#
loop_
_entity_poly.entity_id
_entity_poly.type
_entity_poly.pdbx_seq_one_letter_code
_entity_poly.pdbx_strand_id
1 'polypeptide(L)' 'MDQNSYVIIDETGIHARPATMLVQTASKFDSDIQLEYNGKKVNLKSIMGVM' A
#
# COMPACT_ATOMS: atom_id res chain seq x y z
N MET A 1 -1.96 -15.21 9.12
CA MET A 1 -2.38 -14.32 8.03
C MET A 1 -2.67 -13.03 8.73
N ASP A 2 -1.81 -12.05 8.55
CA ASP A 2 -1.76 -10.88 9.43
C ASP A 2 -2.40 -9.69 8.71
N GLN A 3 -3.25 -8.96 9.43
CA GLN A 3 -3.96 -7.81 8.90
C GLN A 3 -3.90 -6.68 9.90
N ASN A 4 -3.52 -5.50 9.41
CA ASN A 4 -3.48 -4.26 10.18
C ASN A 4 -4.26 -3.17 9.45
N SER A 5 -4.92 -2.30 10.20
CA SER A 5 -5.68 -1.17 9.66
C SER A 5 -5.09 0.14 10.16
N TYR A 6 -4.96 1.11 9.26
CA TYR A 6 -4.37 2.42 9.54
C TYR A 6 -5.28 3.52 9.02
N VAL A 7 -5.29 4.65 9.73
CA VAL A 7 -5.94 5.88 9.28
C VAL A 7 -4.87 6.80 8.70
N ILE A 8 -5.01 7.16 7.44
CA ILE A 8 -4.12 8.13 6.80
C ILE A 8 -4.63 9.52 7.15
N ILE A 9 -3.81 10.26 7.91
CA ILE A 9 -4.13 11.62 8.37
C ILE A 9 -3.61 12.70 7.43
N ASP A 10 -2.72 12.34 6.51
CA ASP A 10 -2.19 13.26 5.52
C ASP A 10 -3.29 13.59 4.51
N GLU A 11 -3.57 14.89 4.32
CA GLU A 11 -4.63 15.37 3.43
C GLU A 11 -4.44 14.92 1.98
N THR A 12 -3.19 14.74 1.58
CA THR A 12 -2.84 14.31 0.22
C THR A 12 -2.83 12.79 0.07
N GLY A 13 -2.90 12.05 1.18
CA GLY A 13 -2.94 10.60 1.19
C GLY A 13 -1.59 9.95 0.89
N ILE A 14 -1.62 8.73 0.35
CA ILE A 14 -0.42 7.99 -0.04
C ILE A 14 -0.14 8.26 -1.52
N HIS A 15 0.72 9.24 -1.82
CA HIS A 15 1.13 9.57 -3.20
C HIS A 15 2.64 9.75 -3.31
N ALA A 16 3.15 9.81 -4.54
CA ALA A 16 4.55 10.10 -4.88
C ALA A 16 5.58 9.33 -4.01
N ARG A 17 6.24 10.03 -3.07
CA ARG A 17 7.33 9.47 -2.26
C ARG A 17 6.83 8.40 -1.27
N PRO A 18 5.84 8.65 -0.39
CA PRO A 18 5.23 7.61 0.45
C PRO A 18 4.79 6.35 -0.32
N ALA A 19 4.13 6.51 -1.48
CA ALA A 19 3.69 5.39 -2.31
C ALA A 19 4.87 4.56 -2.82
N THR A 20 5.90 5.23 -3.34
CA THR A 20 7.12 4.55 -3.84
C THR A 20 7.84 3.80 -2.73
N MET A 21 7.95 4.40 -1.53
CA MET A 21 8.60 3.76 -0.38
C MET A 21 7.83 2.53 0.11
N LEU A 22 6.50 2.59 0.12
CA LEU A 22 5.66 1.44 0.48
C LEU A 22 5.84 0.29 -0.52
N VAL A 23 5.77 0.58 -1.81
CA VAL A 23 5.94 -0.43 -2.87
C VAL A 23 7.32 -1.06 -2.82
N GLN A 24 8.38 -0.26 -2.67
CA GLN A 24 9.76 -0.74 -2.54
C GLN A 24 9.96 -1.60 -1.30
N THR A 25 9.29 -1.26 -0.19
CA THR A 25 9.38 -2.04 1.05
C THR A 25 8.63 -3.36 0.91
N ALA A 26 7.39 -3.32 0.40
CA ALA A 26 6.59 -4.52 0.15
C ALA A 26 7.27 -5.49 -0.83
N SER A 27 7.96 -4.97 -1.85
CA SER A 27 8.66 -5.77 -2.86
C SER A 27 9.87 -6.54 -2.33
N LYS A 28 10.37 -6.22 -1.12
CA LYS A 28 11.50 -6.95 -0.49
C LYS A 28 11.07 -8.28 0.13
N PHE A 29 9.77 -8.51 0.28
CA PHE A 29 9.22 -9.72 0.90
C PHE A 29 8.63 -10.63 -0.16
N ASP A 30 8.75 -11.94 0.02
CA ASP A 30 8.12 -12.92 -0.87
C ASP A 30 6.61 -13.04 -0.64
N SER A 31 6.13 -12.66 0.55
CA SER A 31 4.72 -12.69 0.91
C SER A 31 3.83 -11.90 -0.04
N ASP A 32 2.61 -12.36 -0.27
CA ASP A 32 1.58 -11.56 -0.94
C ASP A 32 1.07 -10.49 0.03
N ILE A 33 1.18 -9.21 -0.37
CA ILE A 33 0.82 -8.07 0.46
C ILE A 33 -0.24 -7.26 -0.29
N GLN A 34 -1.42 -7.19 0.29
CA GLN A 34 -2.59 -6.52 -0.27
C GLN A 34 -2.90 -5.25 0.54
N LEU A 35 -3.30 -4.19 -0.16
CA LEU A 35 -3.84 -2.98 0.43
C LEU A 35 -5.32 -2.89 0.09
N GLU A 36 -6.16 -2.60 1.08
CA GLU A 36 -7.59 -2.42 0.92
C GLU A 36 -8.00 -1.00 1.31
N TYR A 37 -8.72 -0.34 0.42
CA TYR A 37 -9.31 0.98 0.67
C TYR A 37 -10.69 1.07 0.03
N ASN A 38 -11.70 1.46 0.80
CA ASN A 38 -13.10 1.58 0.35
C ASN A 38 -13.62 0.32 -0.39
N GLY A 39 -13.27 -0.88 0.10
CA GLY A 39 -13.65 -2.16 -0.51
C GLY A 39 -12.89 -2.54 -1.78
N LYS A 40 -11.95 -1.70 -2.23
CA LYS A 40 -11.05 -2.01 -3.35
C LYS A 40 -9.75 -2.60 -2.81
N LYS A 41 -9.41 -3.81 -3.25
CA LYS A 41 -8.14 -4.49 -2.95
C LYS A 41 -7.15 -4.33 -4.09
N VAL A 42 -5.91 -4.02 -3.76
CA VAL A 42 -4.80 -3.85 -4.71
C VAL A 42 -3.54 -4.51 -4.19
N ASN A 43 -2.67 -4.94 -5.10
CA ASN A 43 -1.35 -5.47 -4.75
C ASN A 43 -0.42 -4.31 -4.31
N LEU A 44 0.06 -4.34 -3.07
CA LEU A 44 0.93 -3.30 -2.51
C LEU A 44 2.33 -3.28 -3.16
N LYS A 45 2.73 -4.32 -3.90
CA LYS A 45 3.96 -4.37 -4.69
C LYS A 45 3.85 -3.68 -6.05
N SER A 46 2.65 -3.24 -6.45
CA SER A 46 2.43 -2.54 -7.73
C SER A 46 2.17 -1.06 -7.50
N ILE A 47 3.07 -0.21 -8.00
CA ILE A 47 2.89 1.25 -7.90
C ILE A 47 1.62 1.73 -8.62
N MET A 48 1.23 1.08 -9.72
CA MET A 48 0.00 1.41 -10.45
C MET A 48 -1.28 1.05 -9.68
N GLY A 49 -1.20 0.12 -8.73
CA GLY A 49 -2.34 -0.24 -7.89
C GLY A 49 -2.51 0.69 -6.68
N VAL A 50 -1.40 1.28 -6.19
CA VAL A 50 -1.38 2.15 -5.01
C VAL A 50 -1.78 3.59 -5.36
N MET A 51 -1.47 4.05 -6.58
CA MET A 51 -1.85 5.37 -7.11
C MET A 51 -3.32 5.39 -7.58
#